data_AF-A0A6I5A5P8-F1
#
_entry.id   AF-A0A6I5A5P8-F1
#
_cell.length_a   1.000
_cell.length_b   1.000
_cell.length_c   1.000
_cell.angle_alpha   90.00
_cell.angle_beta   90.00
_cell.angle_gamma   90.00
#
_symmetry.space_group_name_H-M   'P 1'
#
loop_
_entity.id
_entity.type
_entity.pdbx_description
1 polymer ?
#
loop_
_entity_poly.entity_id
_entity_poly.type
_entity_poly.pdbx_seq_one_letter_code
_entity_poly.pdbx_strand_id
1 'polypeptide(L)'
;MKNWVLKGIVTVIVVILMYSVANNWYHLQDLIREKNDTPTPYIKLTIYGLFIGILVEWYSLKSIFQGHIKVNWLLAPALVFLVLAFIPDDNWFKWFGVGRDGFEAVIAPFRFRESQMAFDIVTGILLIRSFTTKE
;
A
#
# COMPACT_ATOMS: atom_id res chain seq x y z
N MET A 1 -6.95 12.53 25.01
CA MET A 1 -5.76 11.66 25.09
C MET A 1 -4.51 12.50 24.79
N LYS A 2 -3.44 12.41 25.57
CA LYS A 2 -2.23 13.25 25.39
C LYS A 2 -1.59 12.91 24.03
N ASN A 3 -1.21 13.93 23.23
CA ASN A 3 -0.67 13.76 21.86
C ASN A 3 0.45 12.70 21.76
N TRP A 4 1.28 12.55 22.81
CA TRP A 4 2.38 11.58 22.82
C TRP A 4 1.92 10.12 22.98
N VAL A 5 0.83 9.87 23.72
CA VAL A 5 0.25 8.52 23.87
C VAL A 5 -0.26 8.02 22.52
N LEU A 6 -0.94 8.89 21.77
CA LEU A 6 -1.47 8.57 20.45
C LEU A 6 -0.35 8.29 19.43
N LYS A 7 0.72 9.09 19.44
CA LYS A 7 1.92 8.83 18.63
C LYS A 7 2.54 7.47 18.98
N GLY A 8 2.64 7.15 20.28
CA GLY A 8 3.12 5.84 20.74
C GLY A 8 2.28 4.68 20.21
N ILE A 9 0.94 4.79 20.27
CA ILE A 9 0.02 3.77 19.74
C ILE A 9 0.23 3.60 18.23
N VAL A 10 0.29 4.69 17.46
CA VAL A 10 0.51 4.64 16.01
C VAL A 10 1.84 3.96 15.68
N THR A 11 2.92 4.30 16.40
CA THR A 11 4.22 3.65 16.21
C THR A 11 4.15 2.15 16.48
N VAL A 12 3.48 1.72 17.56
CA VAL A 12 3.29 0.29 17.86
C VAL A 12 2.51 -0.41 16.75
N ILE A 13 1.45 0.21 16.23
CA ILE A 13 0.67 -0.34 15.11
C ILE A 13 1.55 -0.49 13.86
N VAL A 14 2.37 0.51 13.53
CA VAL A 14 3.30 0.44 12.39
C VAL A 14 4.30 -0.70 12.58
N VAL A 15 4.85 -0.90 13.78
CA VAL A 15 5.76 -2.02 14.07
C VAL A 15 5.06 -3.37 13.88
N ILE A 16 3.81 -3.51 14.34
CA ILE A 16 3.01 -4.72 14.13
C ILE A 16 2.75 -4.95 12.64
N LEU A 17 2.45 -3.91 11.87
CA LEU A 17 2.27 -4.01 10.43
C LEU A 17 3.56 -4.43 9.73
N MET A 18 4.71 -3.86 10.10
CA MET A 18 6.01 -4.27 9.56
C MET A 18 6.32 -5.75 9.85
N TYR A 19 6.04 -6.21 11.07
CA TYR A 19 6.15 -7.63 11.41
C TYR A 19 5.20 -8.49 10.56
N SER A 20 3.97 -8.03 10.36
CA SER A 20 2.96 -8.73 9.56
C SER A 20 3.36 -8.85 8.09
N VAL A 21 3.96 -7.80 7.52
CA VAL A 21 4.55 -7.80 6.18
C VAL A 21 5.65 -8.85 6.09
N ALA A 22 6.60 -8.86 7.04
CA ALA A 22 7.69 -9.83 7.03
C ALA A 22 7.18 -11.27 7.13
N ASN A 23 6.27 -11.55 8.07
CA ASN A 23 5.69 -12.88 8.24
C ASN A 23 4.92 -13.36 7.00
N ASN A 24 4.12 -12.48 6.41
CA ASN A 24 3.33 -12.81 5.22
C ASN A 24 4.20 -12.95 3.96
N TRP A 25 5.34 -12.26 3.90
CA TRP A 25 6.35 -12.45 2.85
C TRP A 25 6.99 -13.83 2.90
N TYR A 26 7.37 -14.32 4.09
CA TYR A 26 7.87 -15.69 4.21
C TYR A 26 6.82 -16.73 3.82
N HIS A 27 5.57 -16.55 4.28
CA HIS A 27 4.47 -17.42 3.90
C HIS A 27 4.21 -17.44 2.38
N LEU A 28 4.29 -16.28 1.74
CA LEU A 28 4.18 -16.18 0.29
C LEU A 28 5.29 -16.97 -0.42
N GLN A 29 6.53 -16.86 0.05
CA GLN A 29 7.66 -17.59 -0.55
C GLN A 29 7.46 -19.11 -0.46
N ASP A 30 6.88 -19.60 0.64
CA ASP A 30 6.53 -21.02 0.78
C ASP A 30 5.44 -21.42 -0.22
N LEU A 31 4.39 -20.60 -0.40
CA LEU A 31 3.33 -20.87 -1.38
C LEU A 31 3.84 -20.87 -2.83
N ILE A 32 4.77 -19.95 -3.16
CA ILE A 32 5.43 -19.93 -4.47
C ILE A 32 6.22 -21.23 -4.71
N ARG A 33 6.93 -21.72 -3.69
CA ARG A 33 7.66 -23.00 -3.78
C ARG A 33 6.72 -24.19 -3.96
N GLU A 34 5.57 -24.16 -3.32
CA GLU A 34 4.52 -25.18 -3.44
C GLU A 34 3.70 -25.06 -4.73
N LYS A 35 3.97 -24.07 -5.59
CA LYS A 35 3.17 -23.74 -6.79
C LYS A 35 1.68 -23.53 -6.47
N ASN A 36 1.42 -22.91 -5.32
CA ASN A 36 0.08 -22.59 -4.87
C ASN A 36 -0.27 -21.15 -5.26
N ASP A 37 -1.20 -21.01 -6.20
CA ASP A 37 -1.60 -19.72 -6.78
C ASP A 37 -2.68 -18.98 -5.95
N THR A 38 -2.75 -19.24 -4.64
CA THR A 38 -3.71 -18.57 -3.76
C THR A 38 -3.42 -17.06 -3.70
N PRO A 39 -4.39 -16.18 -4.04
CA PRO A 39 -4.15 -14.73 -4.13
C PRO A 39 -4.10 -14.03 -2.76
N THR A 40 -4.54 -14.69 -1.69
CA THR A 40 -4.71 -14.10 -0.36
C THR A 40 -3.46 -13.43 0.22
N PRO A 41 -2.24 -14.00 0.13
CA PRO A 41 -1.05 -13.35 0.66
C PRO A 41 -0.71 -12.05 -0.07
N TYR A 42 -0.91 -11.98 -1.39
CA TYR A 42 -0.69 -10.77 -2.19
C TYR A 42 -1.61 -9.64 -1.70
N ILE A 43 -2.90 -9.93 -1.59
CA ILE A 43 -3.91 -8.99 -1.09
C ILE A 43 -3.56 -8.49 0.32
N LYS A 44 -3.10 -9.37 1.21
CA LYS A 44 -2.68 -9.00 2.56
C LYS A 44 -1.50 -8.03 2.54
N LEU A 45 -0.48 -8.26 1.69
CA LEU A 45 0.65 -7.33 1.56
C LEU A 45 0.20 -5.95 1.08
N THR A 46 -0.65 -5.88 0.07
CA THR A 46 -1.22 -4.62 -0.42
C THR A 46 -1.97 -3.87 0.69
N ILE A 47 -2.82 -4.57 1.46
CA ILE A 47 -3.54 -3.97 2.58
C ILE A 47 -2.57 -3.44 3.65
N TYR A 48 -1.51 -4.17 3.98
CA TYR A 48 -0.51 -3.71 4.94
C TYR A 48 0.22 -2.46 4.44
N GLY A 49 0.63 -2.43 3.16
CA GLY A 49 1.25 -1.26 2.54
C GLY A 49 0.35 -0.03 2.59
N LEU A 50 -0.92 -0.18 2.21
CA LEU A 50 -1.93 0.88 2.27
C LEU A 50 -2.09 1.42 3.70
N PHE A 51 -2.21 0.54 4.70
CA PHE A 51 -2.35 0.97 6.10
C PHE A 51 -1.11 1.67 6.63
N ILE A 52 0.10 1.21 6.27
CA ILE A 52 1.33 1.92 6.61
C ILE A 52 1.29 3.33 6.01
N GLY A 53 0.93 3.48 4.74
CA GLY A 53 0.79 4.79 4.10
C GLY A 53 -0.22 5.71 4.79
N ILE A 54 -1.40 5.18 5.13
CA ILE A 54 -2.45 5.93 5.85
C ILE A 54 -1.96 6.38 7.23
N LEU A 55 -1.25 5.53 7.96
CA LEU A 55 -0.74 5.84 9.30
C LEU A 55 0.44 6.81 9.29
N VAL A 56 1.30 6.74 8.26
CA VAL A 56 2.40 7.69 8.06
C VAL A 56 1.87 9.10 7.88
N GLU A 57 0.76 9.28 7.16
CA GLU A 57 0.08 10.56 7.02
C GLU A 57 -0.85 10.87 8.21
N TRP A 58 -0.27 10.81 9.41
CA TRP A 58 -1.00 10.94 10.68
C TRP A 58 -1.75 12.27 10.81
N TYR A 59 -1.25 13.36 10.25
CA TYR A 59 -1.91 14.67 10.32
C TYR A 59 -3.24 14.67 9.56
N SER A 60 -3.26 14.15 8.34
CA SER A 60 -4.50 14.00 7.56
C SER A 60 -5.47 13.05 8.26
N LEU A 61 -4.98 11.92 8.76
CA LEU A 61 -5.80 10.95 9.49
C LEU A 61 -6.42 11.57 10.75
N LYS A 62 -5.65 12.35 11.52
CA LYS A 62 -6.13 13.08 12.70
C LYS A 62 -7.21 14.10 12.34
N SER A 63 -7.01 14.86 11.26
CA SER A 63 -7.99 15.83 10.75
C SER A 63 -9.33 15.17 10.46
N ILE A 64 -9.31 14.00 9.80
CA ILE A 64 -10.50 13.22 9.48
C ILE A 64 -11.22 12.76 10.75
N PHE A 65 -10.50 12.23 11.75
CA PHE A 65 -11.08 11.85 13.04
C PHE A 65 -11.66 13.03 13.84
N GLN A 66 -11.19 14.24 13.58
CA GLN A 66 -11.75 15.48 14.15
C GLN A 66 -12.98 15.99 13.37
N GLY A 67 -13.40 15.29 12.32
CA GLY A 67 -14.55 15.65 11.48
C GLY A 67 -14.23 16.64 10.35
N HIS A 68 -12.95 17.00 10.17
CA HIS A 68 -12.51 17.90 9.10
C HIS A 68 -12.25 17.12 7.81
N ILE A 69 -13.33 16.62 7.21
CA ILE A 69 -13.29 15.84 5.96
C ILE A 69 -13.62 16.76 4.79
N LYS A 70 -12.73 16.81 3.80
CA LYS A 70 -12.96 17.49 2.52
C LYS A 70 -12.40 16.68 1.38
N VAL A 71 -13.26 16.23 0.48
CA VAL A 71 -12.84 15.53 -0.73
C VAL A 71 -12.20 16.52 -1.70
N ASN A 72 -11.05 16.15 -2.26
CA ASN A 72 -10.35 16.93 -3.26
C ASN A 72 -9.99 16.09 -4.51
N TRP A 73 -9.42 16.74 -5.52
CA TRP A 73 -9.09 16.10 -6.81
C TRP A 73 -8.12 14.92 -6.71
N LEU A 74 -7.33 14.79 -5.64
CA LEU A 74 -6.44 13.65 -5.42
C LEU A 74 -7.20 12.33 -5.26
N LEU A 75 -8.53 12.35 -5.03
CA LEU A 75 -9.32 11.14 -4.93
C LEU A 75 -9.30 10.36 -6.25
N ALA A 76 -9.39 11.04 -7.40
CA ALA A 76 -9.37 10.40 -8.70
C ALA A 76 -8.08 9.60 -8.96
N PRO A 77 -6.86 10.18 -8.87
CA PRO A 77 -5.63 9.41 -9.01
C PRO A 77 -5.43 8.39 -7.89
N ALA A 78 -5.89 8.66 -6.65
CA ALA A 78 -5.81 7.68 -5.56
C ALA A 78 -6.64 6.42 -5.86
N LEU A 79 -7.85 6.57 -6.43
CA LEU A 79 -8.69 5.45 -6.83
C LEU A 79 -8.08 4.65 -7.99
N VAL A 80 -7.48 5.32 -8.97
CA VAL A 80 -6.75 4.64 -10.04
C VAL A 80 -5.59 3.83 -9.45
N PHE A 81 -4.81 4.43 -8.57
CA PHE A 81 -3.68 3.74 -7.93
C PHE A 81 -4.15 2.60 -7.05
N LEU A 82 -5.28 2.75 -6.36
CA LEU A 82 -5.89 1.68 -5.57
C LEU A 82 -6.23 0.47 -6.45
N VAL A 83 -6.85 0.68 -7.62
CA VAL A 83 -7.14 -0.42 -8.55
C VAL A 83 -5.85 -1.11 -9.00
N LEU A 84 -4.81 -0.33 -9.33
CA LEU A 84 -3.52 -0.89 -9.75
C LEU A 84 -2.79 -1.65 -8.63
N ALA A 85 -2.86 -1.16 -7.40
CA ALA A 85 -2.21 -1.75 -6.22
C ALA A 85 -2.70 -3.19 -5.96
N PHE A 86 -4.00 -3.43 -6.15
CA PHE A 86 -4.62 -4.74 -5.93
C PHE A 86 -4.37 -5.76 -7.06
N ILE A 87 -3.68 -5.38 -8.13
CA ILE A 87 -3.25 -6.33 -9.17
C ILE A 87 -1.95 -7.01 -8.70
N PRO A 88 -1.93 -8.33 -8.48
CA PRO A 88 -0.71 -9.05 -8.08
C PRO A 88 0.45 -8.85 -9.06
N ASP A 89 1.68 -8.74 -8.56
CA ASP A 89 2.94 -8.68 -9.32
C ASP A 89 3.07 -9.82 -10.34
N ASP A 90 2.61 -11.02 -9.98
CA ASP A 90 2.44 -12.17 -10.88
C ASP A 90 1.75 -11.77 -12.19
N ASN A 91 0.62 -11.07 -12.10
CA ASN A 91 -0.22 -10.78 -13.26
C ASN A 91 0.51 -9.80 -14.18
N TRP A 92 1.23 -8.83 -13.61
CA TRP A 92 2.05 -7.89 -14.37
C TRP A 92 3.16 -8.61 -15.15
N PHE A 93 3.78 -9.63 -14.56
CA PHE A 93 4.73 -10.49 -15.28
C PHE A 93 4.05 -11.30 -16.39
N LYS A 94 2.88 -11.89 -16.14
CA LYS A 94 2.15 -12.68 -17.15
C LYS A 94 1.70 -11.85 -18.35
N TRP A 95 1.27 -10.61 -18.13
CA TRP A 95 0.76 -9.75 -19.19
C TRP A 95 1.85 -9.12 -20.05
N PHE A 96 2.95 -8.69 -19.44
CA PHE A 96 3.97 -7.89 -20.12
C PHE A 96 5.32 -8.61 -20.31
N GLY A 97 5.51 -9.76 -19.66
CA GLY A 97 6.75 -10.54 -19.77
C GLY A 97 7.98 -9.84 -19.19
N VAL A 98 9.15 -10.31 -19.62
CA VAL A 98 10.47 -9.77 -19.27
C VAL A 98 11.15 -9.31 -20.57
N GLY A 99 11.51 -8.03 -20.68
CA GLY A 99 12.36 -7.53 -21.76
C GLY A 99 11.67 -7.20 -23.08
N ARG A 100 10.35 -7.00 -23.13
CA ARG A 100 9.64 -6.55 -24.34
C ARG A 100 9.14 -5.12 -24.19
N ASP A 101 9.75 -4.25 -25.00
CA ASP A 101 9.28 -2.93 -25.40
C ASP A 101 9.44 -1.79 -24.37
N GLY A 102 9.59 -0.55 -24.85
CA GLY A 102 9.93 0.65 -24.06
C GLY A 102 8.95 1.06 -22.94
N PHE A 103 7.96 0.23 -22.65
CA PHE A 103 7.02 0.38 -21.53
C PHE A 103 7.53 -0.22 -20.22
N GLU A 104 8.66 -0.94 -20.24
CA GLU A 104 9.25 -1.60 -19.06
C GLU A 104 9.45 -0.69 -17.85
N ALA A 105 9.84 0.57 -18.08
CA ALA A 105 10.09 1.53 -17.01
C ALA A 105 8.80 1.92 -16.27
N VAL A 106 7.66 1.92 -16.95
CA VAL A 106 6.35 2.27 -16.38
C VAL A 106 5.78 1.12 -15.56
N ILE A 107 6.00 -0.12 -16.01
CA ILE A 107 5.49 -1.32 -15.32
C ILE A 107 6.45 -1.88 -14.26
N ALA A 108 7.73 -1.50 -14.29
CA ALA A 108 8.74 -1.97 -13.35
C ALA A 108 8.32 -1.87 -11.87
N PRO A 109 7.68 -0.77 -11.41
CA PRO A 109 7.25 -0.66 -10.03
C PRO A 109 6.25 -1.74 -9.59
N PHE A 110 5.50 -2.32 -10.53
CA PHE A 110 4.50 -3.36 -10.24
C PHE A 110 5.04 -4.78 -10.37
N ARG A 111 6.21 -4.96 -11.00
CA ARG A 111 6.85 -6.27 -11.18
C ARG A 111 7.67 -6.68 -9.97
N PHE A 112 8.33 -5.73 -9.31
CA PHE A 112 9.15 -6.03 -8.13
C PHE A 112 8.33 -5.81 -6.87
N ARG A 113 8.26 -6.81 -5.98
CA ARG A 113 7.46 -6.72 -4.77
C ARG A 113 7.85 -5.52 -3.91
N GLU A 114 9.13 -5.23 -3.78
CA GLU A 114 9.63 -4.12 -2.98
C GLU A 114 9.14 -2.78 -3.53
N SER A 115 9.09 -2.65 -4.86
CA SER A 115 8.54 -1.47 -5.53
C SER A 115 7.03 -1.41 -5.45
N GLN A 116 6.34 -2.55 -5.53
CA GLN A 116 4.89 -2.62 -5.37
C GLN A 116 4.50 -2.21 -3.95
N MET A 117 5.25 -2.65 -2.94
CA MET A 117 5.03 -2.23 -1.55
C MET A 117 5.20 -0.71 -1.38
N ALA A 118 6.22 -0.12 -2.01
CA ALA A 118 6.38 1.34 -2.02
C ALA A 118 5.19 2.04 -2.71
N PHE A 119 4.70 1.49 -3.82
CA PHE A 119 3.52 1.96 -4.51
C PHE A 119 2.25 1.87 -3.65
N ASP A 120 2.06 0.77 -2.92
CA ASP A 120 0.94 0.56 -2.00
C ASP A 120 0.95 1.61 -0.87
N ILE A 121 2.13 1.89 -0.30
CA ILE A 121 2.32 2.93 0.72
C ILE A 121 1.96 4.31 0.14
N VAL A 122 2.47 4.66 -1.05
CA VAL A 122 2.16 5.94 -1.72
C VAL A 122 0.66 6.05 -2.00
N THR A 123 0.03 4.96 -2.40
CA THR A 123 -1.42 4.88 -2.64
C THR A 123 -2.20 5.16 -1.35
N GLY A 124 -1.79 4.59 -0.21
CA GLY A 124 -2.39 4.86 1.09
C GLY A 124 -2.27 6.34 1.51
N ILE A 125 -1.10 6.94 1.29
CA ILE A 125 -0.85 8.37 1.54
C ILE A 125 -1.77 9.24 0.67
N LEU A 126 -1.84 8.96 -0.64
CA LEU A 126 -2.69 9.72 -1.56
C LEU A 126 -4.17 9.58 -1.21
N LEU A 127 -4.60 8.38 -0.83
CA LEU A 127 -5.97 8.11 -0.44
C LEU A 127 -6.37 8.96 0.77
N ILE A 128 -5.59 8.97 1.85
CA ILE A 128 -5.95 9.74 3.04
C ILE A 128 -5.85 11.25 2.79
N ARG A 129 -4.85 11.70 2.01
CA ARG A 129 -4.74 13.11 1.59
C ARG A 129 -5.91 13.58 0.73
N SER A 130 -6.56 12.68 -0.01
CA SER A 130 -7.72 13.03 -0.83
C SER A 130 -8.94 13.49 -0.02
N PHE A 131 -8.96 13.17 1.28
CA PHE A 131 -10.03 13.56 2.21
C PHE A 131 -9.67 14.74 3.11
N THR A 132 -8.52 15.39 2.86
CA THR A 132 -8.07 16.55 3.63
C THR A 132 -7.69 17.71 2.71
N THR A 133 -7.84 18.94 3.16
CA THR A 133 -7.29 20.10 2.43
C THR A 133 -5.80 20.19 2.76
N LYS A 134 -4.93 20.49 1.79
CA LYS A 134 -3.55 20.90 2.09
C LYS A 134 -3.60 22.01 3.14
N GLU A 135 -2.99 21.81 4.30
CA GLU A 135 -2.39 22.91 5.06
C GLU A 135 -1.12 23.37 4.34
#